data_AF-A0A945KZT2-F1
#
_entry.id   AF-A0A945KZT2-F1
#
_cell.length_a   1.000
_cell.length_b   1.000
_cell.length_c   1.000
_cell.angle_alpha   90.00
_cell.angle_beta   90.00
_cell.angle_gamma   90.00
#
_symmetry.space_group_name_H-M   'P 1'
#
loop_
_entity.id
_entity.type
_entity.pdbx_description
1 polymer ?
#
loop_
_entity_poly.entity_id
_entity_poly.type
_entity_poly.pdbx_seq_one_letter_code
_entity_poly.pdbx_strand_id
1 'polypeptide(L)'
;MTLEALIFDVDGTLANTERDGHLVAFNLAFKELGLDWQWSNELYHELLNVTGGQLRIKYYLKKYNTEFQHDDLDNFVASIHKLKTSIYVR
;
A
#
# COMPACT_ATOMS: atom_id res chain seq x y z
N MET A 1 -21.86 -35.50 -5.52
CA MET A 1 -20.50 -34.94 -5.50
C MET A 1 -20.41 -34.05 -4.29
N THR A 2 -19.45 -34.32 -3.41
CA THR A 2 -19.16 -33.54 -2.20
C THR A 2 -17.98 -32.61 -2.49
N LEU A 3 -18.04 -31.36 -2.01
CA LEU A 3 -16.94 -30.40 -2.14
C LEU A 3 -15.69 -30.96 -1.45
N GLU A 4 -14.58 -31.11 -2.18
CA GLU A 4 -13.35 -31.73 -1.66
C GLU A 4 -12.34 -30.71 -1.13
N ALA A 5 -12.35 -29.47 -1.65
CA ALA A 5 -11.47 -28.41 -1.17
C ALA A 5 -12.02 -27.01 -1.51
N LEU A 6 -11.64 -26.03 -0.67
CA LEU A 6 -11.88 -24.62 -0.88
C LEU A 6 -10.62 -23.85 -0.47
N ILE A 7 -10.09 -23.03 -1.38
CA ILE A 7 -8.90 -22.20 -1.13
C ILE A 7 -9.38 -20.76 -1.09
N PHE A 8 -9.19 -20.13 0.06
CA PHE A 8 -9.55 -18.73 0.27
C PHE A 8 -8.30 -17.86 0.14
N ASP A 9 -8.45 -16.77 -0.60
CA ASP A 9 -7.55 -15.64 -0.43
C ASP A 9 -7.87 -14.93 0.90
N VAL A 10 -6.92 -14.16 1.43
CA VAL A 10 -7.09 -13.44 2.69
C VAL A 10 -7.64 -12.03 2.42
N ASP A 11 -6.93 -11.26 1.60
CA ASP A 11 -7.22 -9.86 1.36
C ASP A 11 -8.48 -9.69 0.49
N GLY A 12 -9.50 -9.03 1.03
CA GLY A 12 -10.76 -8.78 0.33
C GLY A 12 -11.69 -9.99 0.19
N THR A 13 -11.27 -11.17 0.67
CA THR A 13 -12.07 -12.41 0.66
C THR A 13 -12.47 -12.84 2.08
N LEU A 14 -11.52 -12.93 3.02
CA LEU A 14 -11.80 -13.27 4.42
C LEU A 14 -11.89 -12.02 5.32
N ALA A 15 -11.19 -10.94 4.98
CA ALA A 15 -11.24 -9.68 5.69
C ALA A 15 -10.96 -8.50 4.76
N ASN A 16 -11.49 -7.32 5.08
CA ASN A 16 -11.24 -6.10 4.30
C ASN A 16 -9.95 -5.38 4.78
N THR A 17 -8.88 -6.17 4.96
CA THR A 17 -7.55 -5.79 5.49
C THR A 17 -6.86 -4.71 4.66
N GLU A 18 -7.17 -4.62 3.37
CA GLU A 18 -6.62 -3.60 2.48
C GLU A 18 -7.07 -2.19 2.87
N ARG A 19 -8.37 -1.98 3.12
CA ARG A 19 -8.90 -0.66 3.47
C ARG A 19 -8.64 -0.29 4.92
N ASP A 20 -8.99 -1.20 5.84
CA ASP A 20 -9.03 -0.87 7.27
C ASP A 20 -7.67 -1.04 7.95
N GLY A 21 -6.67 -1.58 7.25
CA GLY A 21 -5.33 -1.76 7.76
C GLY A 21 -4.23 -1.22 6.84
N HIS A 22 -4.13 -1.71 5.60
CA HIS A 22 -3.02 -1.32 4.72
C HIS A 22 -3.04 0.16 4.37
N LEU A 23 -4.19 0.71 3.94
CA LEU A 23 -4.33 2.14 3.62
C LEU A 23 -3.99 3.04 4.81
N VAL A 24 -4.49 2.69 6.00
CA VAL A 24 -4.20 3.43 7.24
C VAL A 24 -2.70 3.42 7.53
N ALA A 25 -2.05 2.26 7.43
CA ALA A 25 -0.62 2.13 7.65
C ALA A 25 0.23 2.89 6.62
N PHE A 26 -0.18 2.97 5.35
CA PHE A 26 0.48 3.80 4.35
C PHE A 26 0.40 5.29 4.72
N ASN A 27 -0.81 5.80 5.00
CA ASN A 27 -1.01 7.20 5.36
C ASN A 27 -0.27 7.59 6.65
N LEU A 28 -0.19 6.69 7.63
CA LEU A 28 0.61 6.90 8.84
C LEU A 28 2.11 6.93 8.52
N ALA A 29 2.62 6.02 7.69
CA ALA A 29 4.03 6.02 7.28
C ALA A 29 4.40 7.31 6.52
N PHE A 30 3.53 7.79 5.62
CA PHE A 30 3.75 9.06 4.92
C PHE A 30 3.86 10.22 5.92
N LYS A 31 2.92 10.30 6.87
CA LYS A 31 2.91 11.32 7.92
C LYS A 31 4.16 11.26 8.81
N GLU A 32 4.59 10.07 9.24
CA GLU A 32 5.81 9.90 10.05
C GLU A 32 7.09 10.31 9.31
N LEU A 33 7.11 10.16 7.98
CA LEU A 33 8.20 10.60 7.12
C LEU A 33 8.10 12.07 6.69
N GLY A 34 7.10 12.80 7.16
CA GLY A 34 6.89 14.22 6.82
C GLY A 34 6.42 14.45 5.39
N LEU A 35 5.88 13.42 4.72
CA LEU A 35 5.29 13.52 3.40
C LEU A 35 3.86 14.05 3.53
N ASP A 36 3.51 15.01 2.68
CA ASP A 36 2.15 15.58 2.57
C ASP A 36 1.19 14.66 1.80
N TRP A 37 1.56 13.39 1.60
CA TRP A 37 0.80 12.43 0.83
C TRP A 37 -0.34 11.86 1.67
N GLN A 38 -1.53 11.84 1.09
CA GLN A 38 -2.68 11.18 1.69
C GLN A 38 -3.43 10.42 0.59
N TRP A 39 -3.41 9.10 0.68
CA TRP A 39 -4.21 8.25 -0.18
C TRP A 39 -5.63 8.18 0.34
N SER A 40 -6.60 8.52 -0.52
CA SER A 40 -8.02 8.31 -0.25
C SER A 40 -8.41 6.85 -0.52
N ASN A 41 -9.63 6.46 -0.14
CA ASN A 41 -10.13 5.12 -0.44
C ASN A 41 -10.23 4.89 -1.96
N GLU A 42 -10.65 5.92 -2.69
CA GLU A 42 -10.85 5.89 -4.14
C GLU A 42 -9.50 5.72 -4.85
N LEU A 43 -8.51 6.53 -4.47
CA LEU A 43 -7.15 6.39 -5.01
C LEU A 43 -6.56 5.03 -4.64
N TYR A 44 -6.72 4.58 -3.40
CA TYR A 44 -6.16 3.30 -2.97
C TYR A 44 -6.77 2.13 -3.74
N HIS A 45 -8.08 2.16 -4.01
CA HIS A 45 -8.75 1.17 -4.84
C HIS A 45 -8.16 1.09 -6.26
N GLU A 46 -7.83 2.22 -6.88
CA GLU A 46 -7.12 2.22 -8.17
C GLU A 46 -5.71 1.61 -8.04
N LEU A 47 -5.01 1.97 -6.97
CA LEU A 47 -3.66 1.49 -6.67
C LEU A 47 -3.60 -0.02 -6.34
N LEU A 48 -4.70 -0.63 -5.91
CA LEU A 48 -4.78 -2.09 -5.68
C LEU A 48 -4.56 -2.91 -6.94
N ASN A 49 -4.79 -2.34 -8.14
CA ASN A 49 -4.47 -2.98 -9.41
C ASN A 49 -2.96 -3.20 -9.62
N VAL A 50 -2.12 -2.54 -8.82
CA VAL A 50 -0.67 -2.75 -8.80
C VAL A 50 -0.33 -3.65 -7.62
N THR A 51 0.08 -4.88 -7.92
CA THR A 51 0.48 -5.86 -6.90
C THR A 51 1.81 -5.46 -6.25
N GLY A 52 1.87 -5.56 -4.92
CA GLY A 52 3.08 -5.28 -4.13
C GLY A 52 3.18 -3.82 -3.68
N GLY A 53 3.35 -3.60 -2.38
CA GLY A 53 3.30 -2.26 -1.79
C GLY A 53 4.38 -1.29 -2.28
N GLN A 54 5.60 -1.77 -2.54
CA GLN A 54 6.66 -0.93 -3.12
C GLN A 54 6.36 -0.50 -4.56
N LEU A 55 5.88 -1.43 -5.39
CA LEU A 55 5.48 -1.12 -6.77
C LEU A 55 4.31 -0.15 -6.79
N ARG A 56 3.38 -0.30 -5.84
CA ARG A 56 2.25 0.61 -5.65
C ARG A 56 2.69 2.06 -5.38
N ILE A 57 3.68 2.26 -4.50
CA ILE A 57 4.26 3.59 -4.25
C ILE A 57 4.93 4.13 -5.51
N LYS A 58 5.75 3.32 -6.21
CA LYS A 58 6.41 3.75 -7.46
C LYS A 58 5.40 4.15 -8.53
N TYR A 59 4.32 3.39 -8.67
CA TYR A 59 3.24 3.71 -9.60
C TYR A 59 2.52 5.01 -9.22
N TYR A 60 2.24 5.20 -7.92
CA TYR A 60 1.67 6.45 -7.42
C TYR A 60 2.53 7.67 -7.80
N LEU A 61 3.84 7.59 -7.57
CA LEU A 61 4.78 8.65 -7.94
C LEU A 61 4.81 8.91 -9.44
N LYS A 62 4.84 7.84 -10.25
CA LYS A 62 4.86 7.96 -11.71
C LYS A 62 3.58 8.57 -12.31
N LYS A 63 2.42 8.35 -11.69
CA LYS A 63 1.12 8.69 -12.29
C LYS A 63 0.41 9.88 -11.64
N TYR A 64 0.55 10.06 -10.33
CA TYR A 64 -0.21 11.06 -9.57
C TYR A 64 0.69 12.11 -8.92
N ASN A 65 1.90 11.75 -8.50
CA ASN A 65 2.85 12.68 -7.88
C ASN A 65 4.13 12.83 -8.72
N THR A 66 3.96 13.28 -9.97
CA THR A 66 5.01 13.28 -11.01
C THR A 66 6.14 14.27 -10.75
N GLU A 67 5.88 15.29 -9.93
CA GLU A 67 6.87 16.31 -9.56
C GLU A 67 7.79 15.85 -8.43
N PHE A 68 7.45 14.77 -7.72
CA PHE A 68 8.30 14.25 -6.66
C PHE A 68 9.57 13.65 -7.22
N GLN A 69 10.71 14.16 -6.76
CA GLN A 69 12.05 13.74 -7.14
C GLN A 69 12.80 13.30 -5.89
N HIS A 70 13.55 12.21 -6.00
CA HIS A 70 14.42 11.74 -4.93
C HIS A 70 15.63 11.05 -5.56
N ASP A 71 16.84 11.36 -5.07
CA ASP A 71 18.10 10.88 -5.65
C ASP A 71 18.21 9.35 -5.63
N ASP A 72 17.70 8.74 -4.57
CA ASP A 72 17.64 7.29 -4.40
C ASP A 72 16.20 6.83 -4.19
N LEU A 73 15.43 6.82 -5.27
CA LEU A 73 14.01 6.51 -5.23
C LEU A 73 13.74 5.09 -4.71
N ASP A 74 14.59 4.13 -5.07
CA ASP A 74 14.38 2.73 -4.73
C ASP A 74 14.55 2.48 -3.23
N ASN A 75 15.62 3.01 -2.61
CA ASN A 75 15.79 2.90 -1.16
C ASN A 75 14.75 3.71 -0.39
N PHE A 76 14.34 4.87 -0.92
CA PHE A 76 13.29 5.67 -0.32
C PHE A 76 11.94 4.94 -0.30
N VAL A 77 11.54 4.33 -1.42
CA VAL A 77 10.32 3.51 -1.47
C VAL A 77 10.42 2.30 -0.53
N ALA A 78 11.58 1.66 -0.45
CA ALA A 78 11.80 0.55 0.47
C ALA A 78 11.67 0.98 1.94
N SER A 79 12.13 2.19 2.30
CA SER A 79 12.02 2.73 3.66
C SER A 79 10.57 3.02 4.05
N ILE A 80 9.78 3.64 3.15
CA ILE A 80 8.33 3.83 3.32
C ILE A 80 7.65 2.48 3.56
N HIS A 81 7.91 1.50 2.70
CA HIS A 81 7.27 0.20 2.79
C HIS A 81 7.64 -0.53 4.09
N LYS A 82 8.90 -0.46 4.51
CA LYS A 82 9.36 -1.03 5.78
C LYS A 82 8.64 -0.38 6.97
N LEU A 83 8.53 0.95 6.97
CA LEU A 83 7.85 1.69 8.04
C LEU A 83 6.36 1.34 8.09
N LYS A 84 5.67 1.37 6.94
CA LYS A 84 4.28 0.93 6.80
C LYS A 84 4.07 -0.46 7.37
N THR A 85 4.94 -1.42 7.02
CA THR A 85 4.83 -2.79 7.53
C THR A 85 4.97 -2.82 9.04
N SER A 86 5.91 -2.07 9.62
CA SER A 86 6.07 -1.99 11.07
C SER A 86 4.85 -1.37 11.77
N ILE A 87 4.16 -0.42 11.14
CA ILE A 87 2.94 0.19 11.65
C ILE A 87 1.77 -0.79 11.57
N TYR A 88 1.65 -1.53 10.47
CA TYR A 88 0.56 -2.49 10.24
C TYR A 88 0.57 -3.67 11.22
N VAL A 89 1.75 -4.09 11.70
CA VAL A 89 1.90 -5.23 12.62
C VAL A 89 1.85 -4.85 14.11
N ARG A 90 1.64 -3.57 14.43
CA ARG A 90 1.43 -3.11 15.82
C ARG A 90 0.01 -3.41 16.28
#